data_AF-A0A8D8C8Q0-F1
#
_entry.id   AF-A0A8D8C8Q0-F1
#
_cell.length_a   1.000
_cell.length_b   1.000
_cell.length_c   1.000
_cell.angle_alpha   90.00
_cell.angle_beta   90.00
_cell.angle_gamma   90.00
#
_symmetry.space_group_name_H-M   'P 1'
#
loop_
_entity.id
_entity.type
_entity.pdbx_description
1 polymer ?
#
loop_
_entity_poly.entity_id
_entity_poly.type
_entity_poly.pdbx_seq_one_letter_code
_entity_poly.pdbx_strand_id
1 'polypeptide(L)'
;MEDGHSKTVEECVGFFRVDSEKGLTPDQVKEYQKKYGPNELPAEEGKTIWQLVLEQFDDLLVKILLLAAIISFVLALFEEHEGVEAFVEPLVILLILIANACVGVWQERNAESAIEALKEYEPEMGKVVRGDKSGVQKVRAKEIVPGDIVEVSVGDKIPADIRLTKIYSTTIRIDQ
;
A
#
# COMPACT_ATOMS: atom_id res chain seq x y z
N MET A 1 -8.04 -18.83 -4.87
CA MET A 1 -8.12 -19.78 -5.99
C MET A 1 -7.54 -19.04 -7.18
N GLU A 2 -6.26 -19.27 -7.46
CA GLU A 2 -5.49 -18.44 -8.41
C GLU A 2 -5.90 -18.68 -9.87
N ASP A 3 -6.32 -19.91 -10.17
CA ASP A 3 -6.70 -20.38 -11.51
C ASP A 3 -8.22 -20.31 -11.78
N GLY A 4 -8.94 -19.43 -11.07
CA GLY A 4 -10.42 -19.36 -11.12
C GLY A 4 -11.00 -19.14 -12.52
N HIS A 5 -10.24 -18.50 -13.42
CA HIS A 5 -10.62 -18.29 -14.81
C HIS A 5 -10.67 -19.60 -15.64
N SER A 6 -9.89 -20.61 -15.26
CA SER A 6 -9.78 -21.90 -15.95
C SER A 6 -10.81 -22.93 -15.47
N LYS A 7 -11.63 -22.56 -14.49
CA LYS A 7 -12.52 -23.45 -13.75
C LYS A 7 -13.98 -23.14 -14.05
N THR A 8 -14.83 -24.16 -13.99
CA THR A 8 -16.27 -23.96 -14.14
C THR A 8 -16.85 -23.28 -12.90
N VAL A 9 -18.06 -22.74 -13.02
CA VAL A 9 -18.74 -22.08 -11.89
C VAL A 9 -18.98 -23.08 -10.76
N GLU A 10 -19.37 -24.30 -11.11
CA GLU A 10 -19.65 -25.39 -10.17
C GLU A 10 -18.40 -25.82 -9.42
N GLU A 11 -17.24 -25.88 -10.09
CA GLU A 11 -15.95 -26.19 -9.46
C GLU A 11 -15.56 -25.10 -8.45
N CYS A 12 -15.72 -23.82 -8.80
CA CYS A 12 -15.43 -22.69 -7.91
C CYS A 12 -16.35 -22.69 -6.69
N VAL A 13 -17.65 -22.86 -6.90
CA VAL A 13 -18.66 -22.92 -5.83
C VAL A 13 -18.42 -24.12 -4.91
N GLY A 14 -18.10 -25.28 -5.49
CA GLY A 14 -17.74 -26.49 -4.75
C GLY A 14 -16.45 -26.36 -3.94
N PHE A 15 -15.42 -25.70 -4.50
CA PHE A 15 -14.15 -25.46 -3.82
C PHE A 15 -14.32 -24.62 -2.55
N PHE A 16 -15.10 -23.54 -2.63
CA PHE A 16 -15.38 -22.66 -1.49
C PHE A 16 -16.56 -23.11 -0.61
N ARG A 17 -17.23 -24.22 -0.98
CA ARG A 17 -18.40 -24.76 -0.27
C ARG A 17 -19.47 -23.69 0.01
N VAL A 18 -19.69 -22.83 -0.99
CA VAL A 18 -20.64 -21.72 -0.91
C VAL A 18 -21.96 -22.11 -1.58
N ASP A 19 -23.08 -21.60 -1.09
CA ASP A 19 -24.36 -21.72 -1.78
C ASP A 19 -24.48 -20.60 -2.82
N SER A 20 -24.76 -20.93 -4.08
CA SER A 20 -24.81 -19.94 -5.16
C SER A 20 -25.97 -18.94 -5.06
N GLU A 21 -27.01 -19.23 -4.27
CA GLU A 21 -28.16 -18.35 -4.05
C GLU A 21 -28.10 -17.66 -2.69
N LYS A 22 -27.65 -18.36 -1.65
CA LYS A 22 -27.61 -17.84 -0.27
C LYS A 22 -26.27 -17.24 0.11
N GLY A 23 -25.21 -17.55 -0.63
CA GLY A 23 -23.85 -17.12 -0.31
C GLY A 23 -23.25 -17.81 0.92
N LEU A 24 -22.22 -17.20 1.49
CA LEU A 24 -21.50 -17.75 2.65
C LEU A 24 -22.28 -17.55 3.95
N THR A 25 -22.17 -18.52 4.86
CA THR A 25 -22.66 -18.37 6.23
C THR A 25 -21.74 -17.45 7.05
N PRO A 26 -22.23 -16.82 8.13
CA PRO A 26 -21.40 -15.97 9.00
C PRO A 26 -20.20 -16.68 9.60
N ASP A 27 -20.33 -17.99 9.86
CA ASP A 27 -19.24 -18.79 10.40
C ASP A 27 -18.16 -19.05 9.35
N GLN A 28 -18.55 -19.34 8.10
CA GLN A 28 -17.60 -19.45 6.98
C GLN A 28 -16.88 -18.12 6.71
N VAL A 29 -17.59 -16.99 6.78
CA VAL A 29 -16.98 -15.66 6.62
C VAL A 29 -15.89 -15.46 7.68
N LYS A 30 -16.18 -15.75 8.95
CA LYS A 30 -15.19 -15.65 10.04
C LYS A 30 -14.02 -16.61 9.84
N GLU A 31 -14.27 -17.82 9.37
CA GLU A 31 -13.22 -18.81 9.06
C GLU A 31 -12.31 -18.32 7.93
N TYR A 32 -12.90 -17.85 6.84
CA TYR A 32 -12.18 -17.37 5.66
C TYR A 32 -11.46 -16.06 5.93
N GLN A 33 -12.03 -15.16 6.73
CA GLN A 33 -11.35 -13.93 7.13
C GLN A 33 -10.13 -14.21 8.01
N LYS A 34 -10.16 -15.25 8.85
CA LYS A 34 -8.97 -15.71 9.60
C LYS A 34 -7.92 -16.36 8.69
N LYS A 35 -8.36 -17.04 7.62
CA LYS A 35 -7.48 -17.78 6.72
C LYS A 35 -6.81 -16.91 5.67
N TYR A 36 -7.56 -15.97 5.09
CA TYR A 36 -7.13 -15.15 3.96
C TYR A 36 -6.81 -13.71 4.34
N GLY A 37 -7.23 -13.26 5.53
CA GLY A 37 -7.06 -11.87 5.95
C GLY A 37 -8.11 -10.92 5.34
N PRO A 38 -7.97 -9.61 5.59
CA PRO A 38 -8.80 -8.59 4.96
C PRO A 38 -8.49 -8.44 3.46
N ASN A 39 -9.50 -8.07 2.67
CA ASN A 39 -9.34 -7.74 1.25
C ASN A 39 -8.91 -6.27 1.09
N GLU A 40 -7.69 -5.98 1.52
CA GLU A 40 -7.03 -4.69 1.36
C GLU A 40 -5.57 -4.93 1.01
N LEU A 41 -5.00 -4.08 0.17
CA LEU A 41 -3.56 -4.13 -0.06
C LEU A 41 -2.83 -3.82 1.26
N PRO A 42 -1.75 -4.56 1.60
CA PRO A 42 -0.99 -4.30 2.81
C PRO A 42 -0.58 -2.83 2.83
N ALA A 43 -0.91 -2.14 3.92
CA ALA A 43 -0.39 -0.81 4.14
C ALA A 43 1.10 -0.93 4.42
N GLU A 44 1.95 -0.48 3.50
CA GLU A 44 3.32 -0.17 3.86
C GLU A 44 3.26 0.89 4.96
N GLU A 45 3.84 0.56 6.13
CA GLU A 45 4.02 1.54 7.19
C GLU A 45 4.98 2.58 6.67
N GLY A 46 4.43 3.73 6.30
CA GLY A 46 5.23 4.83 5.78
C GLY A 46 6.33 5.22 6.75
N LYS A 47 7.55 5.36 6.24
CA LYS A 47 8.67 5.81 7.05
C LYS A 47 8.40 7.22 7.52
N THR A 48 8.60 7.46 8.81
CA THR A 48 8.50 8.82 9.35
C THR A 48 9.57 9.72 8.73
N ILE A 49 9.30 11.03 8.63
CA ILE A 49 10.28 12.00 8.09
C ILE A 49 11.62 11.89 8.81
N TRP A 50 11.61 11.66 10.13
CA TRP A 50 12.83 11.47 10.92
C TRP A 50 13.60 10.22 10.54
N GLN A 51 12.92 9.10 10.28
CA GLN A 51 13.57 7.88 9.79
C GLN A 51 14.16 8.10 8.39
N LEU A 52 13.42 8.74 7.49
CA LEU A 52 13.91 9.06 6.15
C LEU A 52 15.16 9.93 6.19
N VAL A 53 15.17 10.96 7.05
CA VAL A 53 16.36 11.81 7.25
C VAL A 53 17.54 10.98 7.76
N LEU A 54 17.34 10.14 8.78
CA LEU A 54 18.42 9.30 9.33
C LEU A 54 19.00 8.33 8.29
N GLU A 55 18.17 7.76 7.43
CA GLU A 55 18.63 6.88 6.34
C GLU A 55 19.52 7.62 5.33
N GLN A 56 19.27 8.91 5.06
CA GLN A 56 20.16 9.71 4.21
C GLN A 56 21.58 9.85 4.79
N PHE A 57 21.73 9.72 6.12
CA PHE A 57 23.04 9.74 6.79
C PHE A 57 23.63 8.34 7.02
N ASP A 58 22.92 7.26 6.66
CA ASP A 58 23.42 5.88 6.84
C ASP A 58 24.36 5.44 5.70
N ASP A 59 24.33 6.15 4.57
CA ASP A 59 25.21 5.90 3.43
C ASP A 59 26.70 6.09 3.79
N LEU A 60 27.55 5.17 3.30
CA LEU A 60 28.97 5.16 3.62
C LEU A 60 29.69 6.43 3.13
N LEU A 61 29.36 6.92 1.93
CA LEU A 61 29.96 8.15 1.39
C LEU A 61 29.53 9.36 2.19
N VAL A 62 28.26 9.43 2.60
CA VAL A 62 27.75 10.48 3.47
C VAL A 62 28.44 10.46 4.84
N LYS A 63 28.67 9.28 5.43
CA LYS A 63 29.44 9.15 6.67
C LYS A 63 30.88 9.63 6.54
N ILE A 64 31.54 9.36 5.40
CA ILE A 64 32.89 9.86 5.12
C ILE A 64 32.88 11.39 5.02
N LEU A 65 31.90 11.97 4.32
CA LEU A 65 31.75 13.42 4.21
C LEU A 65 31.44 14.08 5.56
N LEU A 66 30.62 13.44 6.39
CA LEU A 66 30.33 13.90 7.74
C LEU A 66 31.57 13.85 8.63
N LEU A 67 32.39 12.80 8.52
CA LEU A 67 33.68 12.71 9.21
C LEU A 67 34.64 13.81 8.74
N ALA A 68 34.72 14.07 7.43
CA ALA A 68 35.52 15.16 6.88
C ALA A 68 35.05 16.53 7.39
N ALA A 69 33.73 16.76 7.46
CA ALA A 69 33.14 17.98 8.02
C ALA A 69 33.51 18.15 9.51
N ILE A 70 33.47 17.07 10.30
CA ILE A 70 33.86 17.09 11.72
C ILE A 70 35.36 17.41 11.86
N ILE A 71 36.22 16.77 11.07
CA ILE A 71 37.67 17.02 11.12
C ILE A 71 37.98 18.46 10.72
N SER A 72 37.40 18.95 9.61
CA SER A 72 37.55 20.33 9.13
C SER A 72 37.04 21.33 10.19
N PHE A 73 35.90 21.06 10.82
CA PHE A 73 35.37 21.90 11.91
C PHE A 73 36.28 21.93 13.14
N VAL A 74 36.87 20.80 13.53
CA VAL A 74 37.82 20.74 14.65
C VAL A 74 39.10 21.50 14.31
N LEU A 75 39.63 21.36 13.09
CA LEU A 75 40.82 22.10 12.65
C LEU A 75 40.55 23.63 12.65
N ALA A 76 39.39 24.05 12.17
CA ALA A 76 38.97 25.45 12.18
C ALA A 76 38.88 26.05 13.60
N LEU A 77 38.55 25.24 14.62
CA LEU A 77 38.53 25.71 16.02
C LEU A 77 39.94 25.94 16.60
N PHE A 78 40.97 25.29 16.05
CA PHE A 78 42.36 25.43 16.50
C PHE A 78 43.17 26.42 15.67
N GLU A 79 42.63 26.91 14.55
CA GLU A 79 43.23 27.97 13.76
C GLU A 79 43.00 29.34 14.42
N GLU A 80 44.03 29.87 15.07
CA GLU A 80 43.98 31.21 15.71
C GLU A 80 44.04 32.37 14.69
N HIS A 81 44.36 32.10 13.42
CA HIS A 81 44.73 33.13 12.43
C HIS A 81 43.67 33.40 11.36
N GLU A 82 42.70 32.51 11.16
CA GLU A 82 41.66 32.64 10.15
C GLU A 82 40.31 32.76 10.86
N GLY A 83 39.75 33.98 10.92
CA GLY A 83 38.53 34.27 11.69
C GLY A 83 37.28 33.50 11.22
N VAL A 84 36.37 34.15 10.50
CA VAL A 84 35.13 33.49 10.02
C VAL A 84 35.41 32.59 8.81
N GLU A 85 36.54 32.79 8.13
CA GLU A 85 36.92 32.06 6.91
C GLU A 85 37.21 30.57 7.15
N ALA A 86 37.77 30.23 8.31
CA ALA A 86 38.05 28.83 8.69
C ALA A 86 36.77 27.96 8.77
N PHE A 87 35.61 28.57 9.04
CA PHE A 87 34.34 27.87 9.12
C PHE A 87 33.63 27.71 7.78
N VAL A 88 34.15 28.29 6.70
CA VAL A 88 33.48 28.25 5.38
C VAL A 88 33.47 26.82 4.83
N GLU A 89 34.59 26.11 4.89
CA GLU A 89 34.68 24.72 4.40
C GLU A 89 33.70 23.76 5.13
N PRO A 90 33.72 23.63 6.47
CA PRO A 90 32.81 22.71 7.16
C PRO A 90 31.35 23.12 7.00
N LEU A 91 31.06 24.43 6.90
CA LEU A 91 29.71 24.93 6.64
C LEU A 91 29.21 24.55 5.24
N VAL A 92 30.05 24.66 4.20
CA VAL A 92 29.69 24.28 2.83
C VAL A 92 29.43 22.77 2.75
N ILE A 93 30.26 21.94 3.38
CA ILE A 93 30.05 20.48 3.40
C ILE A 93 28.72 20.15 4.09
N LEU A 94 28.46 20.76 5.25
CA LEU A 94 27.21 20.55 5.99
C LEU A 94 25.99 20.99 5.16
N LEU A 95 26.09 22.12 4.46
CA LEU A 95 25.02 22.62 3.59
C LEU A 95 24.72 21.64 2.45
N ILE A 96 25.75 21.08 1.81
CA ILE A 96 25.57 20.06 0.76
C ILE A 96 24.88 18.81 1.31
N LEU A 97 25.28 18.34 2.50
CA LEU A 97 24.64 17.18 3.14
C LEU A 97 23.17 17.44 3.47
N ILE A 98 22.85 18.62 4.01
CA ILE A 98 21.45 19.02 4.29
C ILE A 98 20.65 19.10 2.99
N ALA A 99 21.20 19.72 1.95
CA ALA A 99 20.54 19.82 0.65
C ALA A 99 20.25 18.44 0.05
N ASN A 100 21.24 17.53 0.10
CA ASN A 100 21.06 16.17 -0.39
C ASN A 100 20.00 15.40 0.42
N ALA A 101 20.02 15.50 1.74
CA ALA A 101 19.01 14.87 2.59
C ALA A 101 17.60 15.41 2.30
N CYS A 102 17.45 16.71 2.11
CA CYS A 102 16.16 17.32 1.73
C CYS A 102 15.66 16.81 0.38
N VAL A 103 16.53 16.72 -0.64
CA VAL A 103 16.17 16.18 -1.95
C VAL A 103 15.81 14.69 -1.86
N GLY A 104 16.58 13.90 -1.11
CA GLY A 104 16.31 12.47 -0.89
C GLY A 104 14.96 12.25 -0.21
N VAL A 105 14.68 12.96 0.88
CA VAL A 105 13.38 12.89 1.58
C VAL A 105 12.22 13.31 0.67
N TRP A 106 12.40 14.35 -0.15
CA TRP A 106 11.36 14.79 -1.08
C TRP A 106 11.09 13.75 -2.19
N GLN A 107 12.12 13.11 -2.72
CA GLN A 107 11.99 12.06 -3.73
C GLN A 107 11.26 10.83 -3.16
N GLU A 108 11.62 10.39 -1.95
CA GLU A 108 10.98 9.24 -1.31
C GLU A 108 9.49 9.48 -1.05
N ARG A 109 9.14 10.66 -0.51
CA ARG A 109 7.73 11.01 -0.24
C ARG A 109 6.88 11.09 -1.51
N ASN A 110 7.45 11.56 -2.62
CA ASN A 110 6.75 11.57 -3.89
C ASN A 110 6.49 10.15 -4.39
N ALA A 111 7.44 9.22 -4.23
CA ALA A 111 7.25 7.82 -4.61
C ALA A 111 6.14 7.15 -3.76
N GLU A 112 6.16 7.37 -2.45
CA GLU A 112 5.15 6.84 -1.53
C GLU A 112 3.74 7.35 -1.84
N SER A 113 3.61 8.65 -2.17
CA SER A 113 2.32 9.25 -2.52
C SER A 113 1.67 8.63 -3.76
N ALA A 114 2.47 8.13 -4.71
CA ALA A 114 1.95 7.44 -5.89
C ALA A 114 1.34 6.07 -5.55
N ILE A 115 1.91 5.36 -4.56
CA ILE A 115 1.36 4.10 -4.06
C ILE A 115 0.06 4.36 -3.28
N GLU A 116 0.02 5.43 -2.49
CA GLU A 116 -1.19 5.81 -1.76
C GLU A 116 -2.34 6.17 -2.71
N ALA A 117 -2.06 6.85 -3.83
CA ALA A 117 -3.05 7.12 -4.87
C ALA A 117 -3.63 5.83 -5.50
N LEU A 118 -2.86 4.74 -5.57
CA LEU A 118 -3.39 3.44 -6.01
C LEU A 118 -4.41 2.86 -5.02
N LYS A 119 -4.22 3.08 -3.70
CA LYS A 119 -5.19 2.65 -2.68
C LYS A 119 -6.52 3.38 -2.80
N GLU A 120 -6.54 4.62 -3.31
CA GLU A 120 -7.79 5.37 -3.57
C GLU A 120 -8.67 4.71 -4.67
N TYR A 121 -8.09 3.81 -5.47
CA TYR A 121 -8.88 3.05 -6.44
C TYR A 121 -9.65 1.88 -5.81
N GLU A 122 -9.29 1.41 -4.61
CA GLU A 122 -10.05 0.39 -3.89
C GLU A 122 -11.42 0.94 -3.50
N PRO A 123 -12.54 0.27 -3.87
CA PRO A 123 -13.85 0.74 -3.45
C PRO A 123 -13.99 0.63 -1.93
N GLU A 124 -14.54 1.66 -1.29
CA GLU A 124 -14.80 1.62 0.15
C GLU A 124 -15.83 0.52 0.52
N MET A 125 -16.75 0.22 -0.40
CA MET A 125 -17.87 -0.70 -0.18
C MET A 125 -18.07 -1.63 -1.38
N GLY A 126 -18.45 -2.88 -1.12
CA GLY A 126 -18.92 -3.85 -2.11
C GLY A 126 -20.29 -4.43 -1.75
N LYS A 127 -20.95 -5.04 -2.74
CA LYS A 127 -22.25 -5.71 -2.56
C LYS A 127 -22.03 -7.22 -2.54
N VAL A 128 -22.50 -7.88 -1.48
CA VAL A 128 -22.39 -9.32 -1.30
C VAL A 128 -23.75 -9.93 -0.97
N VAL A 129 -23.90 -11.22 -1.24
CA VAL A 129 -24.99 -12.06 -0.78
C VAL A 129 -24.41 -13.05 0.22
N ARG A 130 -24.95 -13.05 1.45
CA ARG A 130 -24.52 -13.93 2.54
C ARG A 130 -25.73 -14.48 3.28
N GLY A 131 -25.56 -15.60 3.96
CA GLY A 131 -26.64 -16.35 4.60
C GLY A 131 -27.21 -15.72 5.87
N ASP A 132 -26.66 -14.61 6.36
CA ASP A 132 -27.19 -13.88 7.53
C ASP A 132 -28.42 -13.03 7.24
N LYS A 133 -28.55 -12.53 6.00
CA LYS A 133 -29.64 -11.65 5.60
C LYS A 133 -30.19 -12.06 4.24
N SER A 134 -31.50 -11.93 4.08
CA SER A 134 -32.11 -12.14 2.77
C SER A 134 -31.81 -10.96 1.85
N GLY A 135 -31.21 -11.24 0.69
CA GLY A 135 -30.93 -10.27 -0.35
C GLY A 135 -29.50 -9.74 -0.35
N VAL A 136 -29.28 -8.69 -1.14
CA VAL A 136 -27.96 -8.06 -1.32
C VAL A 136 -27.66 -7.13 -0.16
N GLN A 137 -26.46 -7.26 0.42
CA GLN A 137 -25.97 -6.40 1.49
C GLN A 137 -24.71 -5.65 1.08
N LYS A 138 -24.61 -4.39 1.52
CA LYS A 138 -23.40 -3.59 1.35
C LYS A 138 -22.48 -3.83 2.53
N VAL A 139 -21.25 -4.27 2.25
CA VAL A 139 -20.17 -4.48 3.22
C VAL A 139 -18.96 -3.69 2.79
N ARG A 140 -18.03 -3.43 3.71
CA ARG A 140 -16.75 -2.81 3.34
C ARG A 140 -15.98 -3.74 2.43
N ALA A 141 -15.28 -3.21 1.42
CA ALA A 141 -14.53 -4.09 0.50
C ALA A 141 -13.48 -4.92 1.23
N LYS A 142 -12.84 -4.37 2.28
CA LYS A 142 -11.90 -5.11 3.15
C LYS A 142 -12.49 -6.31 3.90
N GLU A 143 -13.81 -6.38 4.03
CA GLU A 143 -14.52 -7.48 4.69
C GLU A 143 -14.96 -8.57 3.71
N ILE A 144 -14.74 -8.38 2.41
CA ILE A 144 -15.00 -9.39 1.39
C ILE A 144 -13.94 -10.48 1.50
N VAL A 145 -14.36 -11.73 1.41
CA VAL A 145 -13.47 -12.90 1.51
C VAL A 145 -13.57 -13.79 0.28
N PRO A 146 -12.51 -14.55 -0.05
CA PRO A 146 -12.59 -15.55 -1.11
C PRO A 146 -13.75 -16.52 -0.90
N GLY A 147 -14.64 -16.60 -1.90
CA GLY A 147 -15.86 -17.42 -1.85
C GLY A 147 -17.14 -16.62 -1.62
N ASP A 148 -17.08 -15.32 -1.29
CA ASP A 148 -18.27 -14.47 -1.26
C ASP A 148 -18.96 -14.43 -2.64
N ILE A 149 -20.30 -14.46 -2.63
CA ILE A 149 -21.10 -14.18 -3.82
C ILE A 149 -21.29 -12.68 -3.88
N VAL A 150 -20.72 -12.06 -4.91
CA VAL A 150 -20.73 -10.61 -5.08
C VAL A 150 -21.66 -10.20 -6.20
N GLU A 151 -22.28 -9.04 -6.06
CA GLU A 151 -23.12 -8.43 -7.10
C GLU A 151 -22.46 -7.14 -7.58
N VAL A 152 -22.38 -6.96 -8.89
CA VAL A 152 -21.82 -5.77 -9.51
C VAL A 152 -22.85 -5.17 -10.46
N SER A 153 -23.09 -3.88 -10.34
CA SER A 153 -23.98 -3.09 -11.17
C SER A 153 -23.22 -2.02 -11.96
N VAL A 154 -23.89 -1.37 -12.91
CA VAL A 154 -23.32 -0.25 -13.66
C VAL A 154 -22.87 0.85 -12.71
N GLY A 155 -21.62 1.27 -12.84
CA GLY A 155 -20.99 2.32 -12.01
C GLY A 155 -20.33 1.81 -10.73
N ASP A 156 -20.49 0.52 -10.39
CA ASP A 156 -19.75 -0.06 -9.28
C ASP A 156 -18.29 -0.33 -9.70
N LYS A 157 -17.33 0.00 -8.83
CA LYS A 157 -15.95 -0.48 -8.95
C LYS A 157 -15.88 -1.94 -8.51
N ILE A 158 -15.04 -2.72 -9.18
CA ILE A 158 -14.83 -4.14 -8.87
C ILE A 158 -14.03 -4.26 -7.56
N PRO A 159 -14.57 -4.91 -6.50
CA PRO A 159 -13.93 -4.89 -5.18
C PRO A 159 -12.82 -5.94 -4.97
N ALA A 160 -12.74 -6.96 -5.83
CA ALA A 160 -11.74 -8.02 -5.78
C ALA A 160 -11.72 -8.75 -7.14
N ASP A 161 -10.76 -9.65 -7.32
CA ASP A 161 -10.76 -10.56 -8.47
C ASP A 161 -11.92 -11.56 -8.37
N ILE A 162 -12.83 -11.51 -9.36
CA ILE A 162 -14.09 -12.26 -9.32
C ILE A 162 -14.20 -13.22 -10.49
N ARG A 163 -14.66 -14.43 -10.19
CA ARG A 163 -15.17 -15.36 -11.20
C ARG A 163 -16.64 -15.04 -11.51
N LEU A 164 -16.92 -14.57 -12.72
CA LEU A 164 -18.29 -14.27 -13.16
C LEU A 164 -19.15 -15.54 -13.16
N THR A 165 -20.27 -15.55 -12.42
CA THR A 165 -21.14 -16.72 -12.28
C THR A 165 -22.43 -16.61 -13.09
N LYS A 166 -23.09 -15.44 -13.03
CA LYS A 166 -24.34 -15.14 -13.75
C LYS A 166 -24.30 -13.70 -14.25
N ILE A 167 -24.89 -13.46 -15.43
CA ILE A 167 -25.13 -12.12 -15.98
C ILE A 167 -26.63 -11.91 -16.00
N TYR A 168 -27.13 -10.93 -15.24
CA TYR A 168 -28.55 -10.60 -15.18
C TYR A 168 -28.99 -9.62 -16.28
N SER A 169 -28.05 -8.83 -16.81
CA SER A 169 -28.27 -7.94 -17.95
C SER A 169 -28.13 -8.68 -19.28
N THR A 170 -28.52 -8.04 -20.38
CA THR A 170 -28.30 -8.59 -21.74
C THR A 170 -26.81 -8.75 -22.05
N THR A 171 -25.99 -7.81 -21.60
CA THR A 171 -24.53 -7.84 -21.75
C THR A 171 -23.88 -7.21 -20.53
N ILE A 172 -22.66 -7.64 -20.20
CA ILE A 172 -21.79 -6.98 -19.22
C ILE A 172 -20.63 -6.32 -19.98
N ARG A 173 -20.28 -5.08 -19.62
CA ARG A 173 -19.13 -4.36 -20.14
C ARG A 173 -18.33 -3.85 -18.95
N ILE A 174 -17.03 -4.11 -18.96
CA ILE A 174 -16.10 -3.74 -17.90
C ILE A 174 -15.04 -2.87 -18.54
N ASP A 175 -14.78 -1.70 -17.95
CA ASP A 175 -13.63 -0.88 -18.28
C ASP A 175 -12.46 -1.38 -17.42
N GLN A 176 -11.41 -1.89 -18.06
CA GLN A 176 -10.27 -2.54 -17.41
C GLN A 176 -9.08 -1.60 -17.32
#